data_AF-A0A4V4HBH4-F1
#
_entry.id   AF-A0A4V4HBH4-F1
#
_cell.length_a   1.000
_cell.length_b   1.000
_cell.length_c   1.000
_cell.angle_alpha   90.00
_cell.angle_beta   90.00
_cell.angle_gamma   90.00
#
_symmetry.space_group_name_H-M   'P 1'
#
loop_
_entity.id
_entity.type
_entity.pdbx_description
1 polymer ?
#
loop_
_entity_poly.entity_id
_entity_poly.type
_entity_poly.pdbx_seq_one_letter_code
_entity_poly.pdbx_strand_id
1 'polypeptide(L)'
;CTPGTREKILGDIEEWADGTSPLKSLGYWICGMAGTGKSTIAKSVCNTMENRKMLAATFFCSRQIPECRDQSKIIPTIAYQLAQFSPSFGRELVTILKSDPNKVSRPPNEQLEMLLVEPWMKVVSAGGMYSFTPVIIIDALDECENIESVLSALI
;
A
#
# COMPACT_ATOMS: atom_id res chain seq x y z
N CYS A 1 21.98 15.01 1.82
CA CYS A 1 21.10 15.03 3.00
C CYS A 1 21.81 15.73 4.14
N THR A 2 21.13 16.62 4.84
CA THR A 2 21.56 17.05 6.17
C THR A 2 21.60 15.84 7.11
N PRO A 3 22.65 15.68 7.93
CA PRO A 3 22.71 14.63 8.95
C PRO A 3 21.47 14.67 9.86
N GLY A 4 20.94 13.51 10.26
CA GLY A 4 19.80 13.39 11.18
C GLY A 4 18.40 13.61 10.59
N THR A 5 18.26 14.26 9.42
CA THR A 5 16.93 14.49 8.82
C THR A 5 16.24 13.19 8.40
N ARG A 6 17.02 12.22 7.88
CA ARG A 6 16.49 10.91 7.48
C ARG A 6 16.04 10.07 8.69
N GLU A 7 16.80 10.13 9.77
CA GLU A 7 16.48 9.41 11.02
C GLU A 7 15.17 9.94 11.61
N LYS A 8 14.99 11.27 11.62
CA LYS A 8 13.75 11.89 12.07
C LYS A 8 12.54 11.43 11.25
N ILE A 9 12.64 11.49 9.91
CA ILE A 9 11.54 11.07 9.03
C ILE A 9 11.18 9.59 9.26
N LEU A 10 12.17 8.72 9.41
CA LEU A 10 11.93 7.30 9.70
C LEU A 10 11.22 7.12 11.04
N GLY A 11 11.66 7.82 12.09
CA GLY A 11 10.98 7.83 13.39
C GLY A 11 9.53 8.29 13.30
N ASP A 12 9.27 9.40 12.58
CA ASP A 12 7.91 9.93 12.40
C ASP A 12 6.99 8.93 11.68
N ILE A 13 7.53 8.17 10.71
CA ILE A 13 6.78 7.13 9.98
C ILE A 13 6.51 5.92 10.87
N GLU A 14 7.47 5.54 11.71
CA GLU A 14 7.29 4.44 12.67
C GLU A 14 6.23 4.79 13.71
N GLU A 15 6.26 5.99 14.28
CA GLU A 15 5.21 6.47 15.20
C GLU A 15 3.83 6.54 14.53
N TRP A 16 3.78 6.93 13.26
CA TRP A 16 2.54 6.89 12.48
C TRP A 16 2.02 5.47 12.29
N ALA A 17 2.88 4.54 11.87
CA ALA A 17 2.51 3.14 11.66
C ALA A 17 2.03 2.46 12.94
N ASP A 18 2.56 2.88 14.10
CA ASP A 18 2.19 2.38 15.43
C ASP A 18 0.90 3.00 15.98
N GLY A 19 0.36 4.01 15.31
CA GLY A 19 -0.80 4.76 15.81
C GLY A 19 -0.50 5.55 17.09
N THR A 20 0.78 5.71 17.44
CA THR A 20 1.24 6.52 18.58
C THR A 20 1.45 7.98 18.18
N SER A 21 1.48 8.26 16.88
CA SER A 21 1.51 9.62 16.37
C SER A 21 0.31 10.44 16.88
N PRO A 22 0.52 11.69 17.31
CA PRO A 22 -0.58 12.59 17.65
C PRO A 22 -1.47 12.92 16.43
N LEU A 23 -0.95 12.71 15.22
CA LEU A 23 -1.70 12.82 13.97
C LEU A 23 -2.33 11.46 13.64
N LYS A 24 -3.64 11.34 13.84
CA LYS A 24 -4.41 10.15 13.46
C LYS A 24 -4.77 10.15 11.98
N SER A 25 -3.77 10.19 11.09
CA SER A 25 -3.99 10.12 9.64
C SER A 25 -4.00 8.67 9.14
N LEU A 26 -4.82 8.39 8.11
CA LEU A 26 -4.87 7.10 7.44
C LEU A 26 -3.68 6.84 6.51
N GLY A 27 -2.89 7.87 6.21
CA GLY A 27 -1.73 7.81 5.32
C GLY A 27 -0.61 8.76 5.74
N TYR A 28 0.61 8.45 5.28
CA TYR A 28 1.79 9.29 5.40
C TYR A 28 2.36 9.57 4.01
N TRP A 29 2.51 10.84 3.64
CA TRP A 29 2.94 11.25 2.31
C TRP A 29 4.31 11.95 2.35
N ILE A 30 5.27 11.43 1.58
CA ILE A 30 6.62 12.02 1.45
C ILE A 30 6.72 12.78 0.13
N CYS A 31 6.78 14.10 0.21
CA CYS A 31 7.00 15.00 -0.93
C CYS A 31 8.40 15.60 -0.90
N GLY A 32 9.00 15.82 -2.08
CA GLY A 32 10.29 16.52 -2.18
C GLY A 32 10.86 16.51 -3.59
N MET A 33 11.88 17.33 -3.83
CA MET A 33 12.54 17.44 -5.14
C MET A 33 13.09 16.09 -5.64
N ALA A 34 13.26 15.95 -6.95
CA ALA A 34 13.96 14.81 -7.52
C ALA A 34 15.38 14.70 -6.95
N GLY A 35 15.86 13.47 -6.73
CA GLY A 35 17.21 13.23 -6.20
C GLY A 35 17.40 13.45 -4.70
N THR A 36 16.35 13.76 -3.93
CA THR A 36 16.47 13.95 -2.46
C THR A 36 16.47 12.65 -1.64
N GLY A 37 16.38 11.49 -2.30
CA GLY A 37 16.46 10.18 -1.65
C GLY A 37 15.14 9.63 -1.10
N LYS A 38 13.98 10.09 -1.60
CA LYS A 38 12.65 9.59 -1.20
C LYS A 38 12.52 8.07 -1.34
N SER A 39 12.89 7.51 -2.50
CA SER A 39 12.93 6.06 -2.72
C SER A 39 13.87 5.33 -1.77
N THR A 40 14.95 6.00 -1.33
CA THR A 40 15.87 5.45 -0.32
C THR A 40 15.20 5.41 1.06
N ILE A 41 14.38 6.40 1.39
CA ILE A 41 13.54 6.39 2.60
C ILE A 41 12.50 5.28 2.50
N ALA A 42 11.75 5.18 1.39
CA ALA A 42 10.76 4.13 1.16
C ALA A 42 11.36 2.73 1.36
N LYS A 43 12.53 2.46 0.77
CA LYS A 43 13.26 1.19 0.98
C LYS A 43 13.66 0.94 2.43
N SER A 44 14.09 1.98 3.16
CA SER A 44 14.38 1.85 4.59
C SER A 44 13.12 1.51 5.39
N VAL A 45 12.01 2.16 5.10
CA VAL A 45 10.72 1.88 5.76
C VAL A 45 10.27 0.45 5.45
N CYS A 46 10.41 -0.03 4.20
CA CYS A 46 10.12 -1.42 3.87
C CYS A 46 10.89 -2.38 4.77
N ASN A 47 12.21 -2.22 4.89
CA ASN A 47 13.03 -3.08 5.74
C ASN A 47 12.58 -3.03 7.21
N THR A 48 12.28 -1.85 7.74
CA THR A 48 11.78 -1.69 9.12
C THR A 48 10.45 -2.43 9.29
N MET A 49 9.48 -2.19 8.41
CA MET A 49 8.13 -2.78 8.51
C MET A 49 8.15 -4.30 8.28
N GLU A 50 9.04 -4.80 7.42
CA GLU A 50 9.24 -6.23 7.20
C GLU A 50 9.80 -6.92 8.44
N ASN A 51 10.84 -6.36 9.06
CA ASN A 51 11.41 -6.88 10.32
C ASN A 51 10.37 -6.91 11.45
N ARG A 52 9.42 -5.97 11.43
CA ARG A 52 8.33 -5.87 12.39
C ARG A 52 7.10 -6.72 12.02
N LYS A 53 7.12 -7.42 10.88
CA LYS A 53 6.00 -8.20 10.32
C LYS A 53 4.74 -7.36 10.07
N MET A 54 4.91 -6.08 9.77
CA MET A 54 3.86 -5.13 9.46
C MET A 54 3.79 -4.79 7.97
N LEU A 55 4.83 -5.09 7.18
CA LEU A 55 4.84 -4.83 5.75
C LEU A 55 3.89 -5.78 5.02
N ALA A 56 2.76 -5.23 4.58
CA ALA A 56 1.65 -6.00 4.03
C ALA A 56 1.68 -6.02 2.50
N ALA A 57 2.08 -4.90 1.88
CA ALA A 57 2.30 -4.82 0.46
C ALA A 57 3.26 -3.69 0.07
N THR A 58 3.87 -3.82 -1.10
CA THR A 58 4.71 -2.82 -1.74
C THR A 58 4.42 -2.71 -3.22
N PHE A 59 4.53 -1.50 -3.75
CA PHE A 59 4.61 -1.25 -5.19
C PHE A 59 5.60 -0.12 -5.46
N PHE A 60 6.58 -0.36 -6.32
CA PHE A 60 7.57 0.64 -6.72
C PHE A 60 7.30 1.01 -8.18
N CYS A 61 6.76 2.22 -8.39
CA CYS A 61 6.53 2.71 -9.74
C CYS A 61 7.87 3.01 -10.43
N SER A 62 7.97 2.78 -11.74
CA SER A 62 9.16 3.14 -12.50
C SER A 62 8.87 3.28 -14.00
N ARG A 63 9.27 4.40 -14.60
CA ARG A 63 9.10 4.63 -16.06
C ARG A 63 9.90 3.65 -16.92
N GLN A 64 10.96 3.07 -16.36
CA GLN A 64 11.90 2.19 -17.05
C GLN A 64 11.38 0.76 -17.19
N ILE A 65 10.45 0.35 -16.31
CA ILE A 65 9.94 -1.02 -16.25
C ILE A 65 8.46 -0.98 -16.63
N PRO A 66 8.05 -1.56 -17.78
CA PRO A 66 6.67 -1.50 -18.27
C PRO A 66 5.62 -1.90 -17.22
N GLU A 67 5.87 -2.95 -16.47
CA GLU A 67 4.97 -3.46 -15.43
C GLU A 67 4.86 -2.52 -14.23
N CYS A 68 5.90 -1.74 -13.95
CA CYS A 68 5.95 -0.80 -12.84
C CYS A 68 5.41 0.58 -13.20
N ARG A 69 5.18 0.91 -14.46
CA ARG A 69 4.49 2.16 -14.84
C ARG A 69 3.01 1.97 -15.17
N ASP A 70 2.57 0.72 -15.36
CA ASP A 70 1.17 0.39 -15.62
C ASP A 70 0.34 0.50 -14.32
N GLN A 71 -0.42 1.58 -14.19
CA GLN A 71 -1.27 1.83 -13.03
C GLN A 71 -2.30 0.71 -12.77
N SER A 72 -2.72 -0.03 -13.81
CA SER A 72 -3.68 -1.13 -13.67
C SER A 72 -3.11 -2.31 -12.87
N LYS A 73 -1.80 -2.31 -12.62
CA LYS A 73 -1.11 -3.33 -11.83
C LYS A 73 -1.01 -2.98 -10.35
N ILE A 74 -1.22 -1.74 -9.95
CA ILE A 74 -1.03 -1.31 -8.55
C ILE A 74 -2.00 -2.06 -7.63
N ILE A 75 -3.30 -1.92 -7.86
CA ILE A 75 -4.33 -2.50 -6.98
C ILE A 75 -4.28 -4.04 -6.98
N PRO A 76 -4.23 -4.74 -8.14
CA PRO A 76 -4.14 -6.20 -8.14
C PRO A 76 -2.87 -6.73 -7.46
N THR A 77 -1.73 -6.05 -7.63
CA THR A 77 -0.47 -6.42 -6.97
C THR A 77 -0.58 -6.27 -5.45
N ILE A 78 -1.15 -5.16 -4.97
CA ILE A 78 -1.40 -4.93 -3.53
C ILE A 78 -2.35 -6.00 -2.98
N ALA A 79 -3.45 -6.29 -3.66
CA ALA A 79 -4.41 -7.31 -3.24
C ALA A 79 -3.77 -8.70 -3.14
N TYR A 80 -2.94 -9.07 -4.12
CA TYR A 80 -2.20 -10.32 -4.11
C TYR A 80 -1.22 -10.42 -2.93
N GLN A 81 -0.45 -9.36 -2.66
CA GLN A 81 0.48 -9.34 -1.54
C GLN A 81 -0.25 -9.38 -0.18
N LEU A 82 -1.37 -8.66 -0.04
CA LEU A 82 -2.22 -8.71 1.15
C LEU A 82 -2.81 -10.11 1.39
N ALA A 83 -3.17 -10.84 0.34
CA ALA A 83 -3.66 -12.22 0.45
C ALA A 83 -2.59 -13.19 0.95
N GLN A 84 -1.31 -12.94 0.63
CA GLN A 84 -0.19 -13.68 1.20
C GLN A 84 0.08 -13.28 2.66
N PHE A 85 -0.09 -12.00 2.98
CA PHE A 85 0.12 -11.46 4.32
C PHE A 85 -0.96 -11.90 5.32
N SER A 86 -2.22 -11.89 4.91
CA SER A 86 -3.38 -12.25 5.74
C SER A 86 -4.18 -13.38 5.08
N PRO A 87 -4.08 -14.63 5.61
CA PRO A 87 -4.88 -15.75 5.10
C PRO A 87 -6.39 -15.53 5.20
N SER A 88 -6.84 -14.74 6.19
CA SER A 88 -8.26 -14.37 6.31
C SER A 88 -8.69 -13.46 5.16
N PHE A 89 -7.89 -12.45 4.83
CA PHE A 89 -8.14 -11.62 3.67
C PHE A 89 -8.10 -12.42 2.36
N GLY A 90 -7.09 -13.29 2.20
CA GLY A 90 -6.97 -14.15 1.02
C GLY A 90 -8.21 -15.03 0.79
N ARG A 91 -8.81 -15.58 1.86
CA ARG A 91 -10.06 -16.36 1.76
C ARG A 91 -11.24 -15.52 1.28
N GLU A 92 -11.41 -14.30 1.81
CA GLU A 92 -12.48 -13.39 1.39
C GLU A 92 -12.27 -12.94 -0.06
N LEU A 93 -11.03 -12.60 -0.43
CA LEU A 93 -10.67 -12.21 -1.79
C LEU A 93 -10.99 -13.32 -2.80
N VAL A 94 -10.62 -14.57 -2.50
CA VAL A 94 -10.94 -15.72 -3.36
C VAL A 94 -12.45 -15.91 -3.50
N THR A 95 -13.21 -15.71 -2.42
CA THR A 95 -14.68 -15.80 -2.46
C THR A 95 -15.28 -14.73 -3.36
N ILE A 96 -14.79 -13.50 -3.28
CA ILE A 96 -15.21 -12.39 -4.14
C ILE A 96 -14.85 -12.66 -5.60
N LEU A 97 -13.65 -13.13 -5.90
CA LEU A 97 -13.21 -13.43 -7.27
C LEU A 97 -13.97 -14.62 -7.88
N LYS A 98 -14.33 -15.63 -7.08
CA LYS A 98 -15.17 -16.75 -7.55
C LYS A 98 -16.60 -16.32 -7.89
N SER A 99 -17.11 -15.26 -7.26
CA SER A 99 -18.46 -14.76 -7.53
C SER A 99 -18.58 -14.05 -8.89
N ASP A 100 -17.49 -13.46 -9.38
CA ASP A 100 -17.43 -12.78 -10.68
C ASP A 100 -15.97 -12.64 -11.15
N PRO A 101 -15.53 -13.51 -12.08
CA PRO A 101 -14.16 -13.51 -12.59
C PRO A 101 -13.79 -12.25 -13.40
N ASN A 102 -14.78 -11.52 -13.93
CA ASN A 102 -14.53 -10.33 -14.77
C ASN A 102 -14.19 -9.09 -13.94
N LYS A 103 -14.12 -9.21 -12.61
CA LYS A 103 -13.84 -8.10 -11.69
C LYS A 103 -12.43 -7.52 -11.83
N VAL A 104 -11.46 -8.32 -12.28
CA VAL A 104 -10.06 -7.88 -12.39
C VAL A 104 -9.82 -6.94 -13.56
N SER A 105 -10.71 -6.88 -14.56
CA SER A 105 -10.59 -5.97 -15.71
C SER A 105 -11.38 -4.65 -15.55
N ARG A 106 -11.93 -4.38 -14.36
CA ARG A 106 -12.73 -3.18 -14.09
C ARG A 106 -11.85 -1.93 -13.86
N PRO A 107 -12.43 -0.71 -13.90
CA PRO A 107 -11.70 0.51 -13.61
C PRO A 107 -11.06 0.51 -12.20
N PRO A 108 -9.99 1.30 -11.97
CA PRO A 108 -9.25 1.29 -10.69
C PRO A 108 -10.12 1.51 -9.45
N ASN A 109 -11.10 2.42 -9.49
CA ASN A 109 -12.00 2.64 -8.34
C ASN A 109 -12.82 1.38 -7.97
N GLU A 110 -13.32 0.67 -8.98
CA GLU A 110 -14.06 -0.58 -8.75
C GLU A 110 -13.12 -1.70 -8.30
N GLN A 111 -11.91 -1.78 -8.86
CA GLN A 111 -10.89 -2.72 -8.39
C GLN A 111 -10.52 -2.46 -6.93
N LEU A 112 -10.38 -1.20 -6.52
CA LEU A 112 -10.04 -0.86 -5.14
C LEU A 112 -11.11 -1.38 -4.19
N GLU A 113 -12.37 -1.03 -4.48
CA GLU A 113 -13.50 -1.43 -3.64
C GLU A 113 -13.60 -2.96 -3.55
N MET A 114 -13.56 -3.65 -4.67
CA MET A 114 -13.79 -5.10 -4.70
C MET A 114 -12.58 -5.93 -4.27
N LEU A 115 -11.36 -5.47 -4.56
CA LEU A 115 -10.15 -6.25 -4.31
C LEU A 115 -9.50 -5.90 -2.98
N LEU A 116 -9.69 -4.70 -2.44
CA LEU A 116 -9.12 -4.27 -1.16
C LEU A 116 -10.18 -4.02 -0.09
N VAL A 117 -11.18 -3.17 -0.36
CA VAL A 117 -12.13 -2.71 0.68
C VAL A 117 -13.09 -3.82 1.11
N GLU A 118 -13.83 -4.42 0.17
CA GLU A 118 -14.84 -5.44 0.43
C GLU A 118 -14.25 -6.66 1.17
N PRO A 119 -13.13 -7.27 0.75
CA PRO A 119 -12.57 -8.39 1.50
C PRO A 119 -12.06 -7.96 2.88
N TRP A 120 -11.49 -6.76 3.04
CA TRP A 120 -11.02 -6.30 4.35
C TRP A 120 -12.19 -6.04 5.31
N MET A 121 -13.27 -5.44 4.82
CA MET A 121 -14.51 -5.24 5.57
C MET A 121 -15.11 -6.56 6.08
N LYS A 122 -15.11 -7.62 5.26
CA LYS A 122 -15.57 -8.94 5.67
C LYS A 122 -14.71 -9.54 6.78
N VAL A 123 -13.38 -9.38 6.69
CA VAL A 123 -12.48 -9.87 7.76
C VAL A 123 -12.71 -9.14 9.07
N VAL A 124 -12.84 -7.80 9.04
CA VAL A 124 -13.14 -7.00 10.25
C VAL A 124 -14.49 -7.39 10.83
N SER A 125 -15.53 -7.53 9.99
CA SER A 125 -16.89 -7.90 10.43
C SER A 125 -16.95 -9.30 11.05
N ALA A 126 -16.09 -10.21 10.62
CA ALA A 126 -15.97 -11.55 11.18
C ALA A 126 -15.25 -11.59 12.54
N GLY A 127 -14.90 -10.44 13.12
CA GLY A 127 -14.18 -10.36 14.39
C GLY A 127 -12.68 -10.68 14.25
N GLY A 128 -12.12 -10.58 13.03
CA GLY A 128 -10.69 -10.68 12.80
C GLY A 128 -9.95 -9.53 13.48
N MET A 129 -9.53 -9.74 14.72
CA MET A 129 -8.76 -8.76 15.48
C MET A 129 -7.29 -8.84 15.07
N TYR A 130 -6.78 -7.78 14.45
CA TYR A 130 -5.36 -7.67 14.16
C TYR A 130 -4.64 -7.01 15.34
N SER A 131 -3.56 -7.63 15.80
CA SER A 131 -2.70 -7.05 16.86
C SER A 131 -1.80 -5.91 16.36
N PHE A 132 -1.81 -5.64 15.05
CA PHE A 132 -1.01 -4.61 14.40
C PHE A 132 -1.70 -4.09 13.13
N THR A 133 -1.38 -2.86 12.73
CA THR A 133 -1.88 -2.25 11.49
C THR A 133 -1.01 -2.68 10.31
N PRO A 134 -1.56 -3.37 9.29
CA PRO A 134 -0.80 -3.69 8.06
C PRO A 134 -0.41 -2.41 7.33
N VAL A 135 0.84 -2.33 6.88
CA VAL A 135 1.40 -1.16 6.18
C VAL A 135 1.59 -1.47 4.70
N ILE A 136 1.10 -0.58 3.84
CA ILE A 136 1.29 -0.62 2.39
C ILE A 136 2.20 0.54 1.99
N ILE A 137 3.25 0.25 1.22
CA ILE A 137 4.21 1.27 0.79
C ILE A 137 4.18 1.37 -0.74
N ILE A 138 3.88 2.57 -1.23
CA ILE A 138 3.89 2.88 -2.67
C ILE A 138 4.93 3.96 -2.91
N ASP A 139 5.94 3.66 -3.72
CA ASP A 139 7.03 4.60 -4.05
C ASP A 139 6.92 5.10 -5.49
N ALA A 140 7.40 6.32 -5.70
CA ALA A 140 7.51 6.97 -7.01
C ALA A 140 6.20 6.98 -7.80
N LEU A 141 5.06 7.17 -7.13
CA LEU A 141 3.73 7.08 -7.73
C LEU A 141 3.55 8.02 -8.95
N ASP A 142 4.30 9.13 -8.99
CA ASP A 142 4.40 10.08 -10.11
C ASP A 142 5.14 9.55 -11.35
N GLU A 143 5.75 8.38 -11.26
CA GLU A 143 6.36 7.65 -12.37
C GLU A 143 5.39 6.69 -13.08
N CYS A 144 4.17 6.51 -12.55
CA CYS A 144 3.14 5.68 -13.16
C CYS A 144 2.31 6.45 -14.22
N GLU A 145 1.83 5.74 -15.24
CA GLU A 145 1.00 6.30 -16.31
C GLU A 145 -0.43 6.58 -15.81
N ASN A 146 -1.04 7.69 -16.24
CA ASN A 146 -2.44 8.05 -15.95
C ASN A 146 -2.82 8.11 -14.46
N ILE A 147 -1.86 8.45 -13.61
CA ILE A 147 -1.92 8.30 -12.16
C ILE A 147 -3.15 8.91 -11.47
N GLU A 148 -3.77 9.93 -12.06
CA GLU A 148 -5.00 10.57 -11.57
C GLU A 148 -6.10 9.55 -11.27
N SER A 149 -6.23 8.50 -12.09
CA SER A 149 -7.26 7.47 -11.91
C SER A 149 -7.01 6.55 -10.71
N VAL A 150 -5.76 6.39 -10.27
CA VAL A 150 -5.42 5.60 -9.09
C VAL A 150 -5.39 6.47 -7.85
N LEU A 151 -4.93 7.71 -7.96
CA LEU A 151 -4.99 8.68 -6.85
C LEU A 151 -6.42 8.96 -6.42
N SER A 152 -7.36 9.10 -7.37
CA SER A 152 -8.79 9.27 -7.04
C SER A 152 -9.41 8.08 -6.31
N ALA A 153 -8.79 6.91 -6.43
CA ALA A 153 -9.22 5.71 -5.71
C ALA A 153 -8.63 5.71 -4.29
N LEU A 154 -7.34 6.03 -4.17
CA LEU A 154 -6.57 5.86 -2.93
C LEU A 154 -6.68 7.04 -1.95
N ILE A 155 -7.14 8.21 -2.39
CA ILE A 155 -7.20 9.48 -1.63
C ILE A 155 -8.61 10.05 -1.69
#